data_AF-A0A6I1NW84-F1
#
_entry.id   AF-A0A6I1NW84-F1
#
_cell.length_a   1.000
_cell.length_b   1.000
_cell.length_c   1.000
_cell.angle_alpha   90.00
_cell.angle_beta   90.00
_cell.angle_gamma   90.00
#
_symmetry.space_group_name_H-M   'P 1'
#
loop_
_entity.id
_entity.type
_entity.pdbx_description
1 polymer ?
#
loop_
_entity_poly.entity_id
_entity_poly.type
_entity_poly.pdbx_seq_one_letter_code
_entity_poly.pdbx_strand_id
1 'polypeptide(L)'
;MSLFQCEVCGCRENTAYSMQGFKGATEFYDWSYAPEREGLRLCSACGPSLESSGASTGCGHWHGHFERVFLPLGMFKTGRQGHLEHVETGDQNYRDYAIPAPSQA
;
A
#
# COMPACT_ATOMS: atom_id res chain seq x y z
N MET A 1 -6.02 2.46 13.08
CA MET A 1 -5.61 2.40 11.66
C MET A 1 -5.09 1.01 11.37
N SER A 2 -5.38 0.47 10.19
CA SER A 2 -5.19 -0.96 9.87
C SER A 2 -3.99 -1.17 8.96
N LEU A 3 -3.37 -2.34 9.04
CA LEU A 3 -2.37 -2.79 8.09
C LEU A 3 -3.02 -3.34 6.83
N PHE A 4 -2.37 -3.15 5.69
CA PHE A 4 -2.77 -3.76 4.42
C PHE A 4 -1.55 -4.06 3.56
N GLN A 5 -1.75 -4.94 2.57
CA GLN A 5 -0.76 -5.19 1.54
C GLN A 5 -1.06 -4.29 0.33
N CYS A 6 -0.03 -3.59 -0.16
CA CYS A 6 -0.14 -2.81 -1.39
C CYS A 6 -0.36 -3.73 -2.59
N GLU A 7 -1.39 -3.43 -3.39
CA GLU A 7 -1.78 -4.24 -4.56
C GLU A 7 -0.84 -4.07 -5.78
N VAL A 8 0.16 -3.17 -5.69
CA VAL A 8 1.16 -2.95 -6.75
C VAL A 8 2.51 -3.57 -6.42
N CYS A 9 3.07 -3.24 -5.25
CA CYS A 9 4.43 -3.69 -4.90
C CYS A 9 4.47 -4.78 -3.83
N GLY A 10 3.34 -5.15 -3.23
CA GLY A 10 3.26 -6.17 -2.19
C GLY A 10 3.79 -5.73 -0.82
N CYS A 11 4.21 -4.48 -0.63
CA CYS A 11 4.67 -4.04 0.68
C CYS A 11 3.55 -3.90 1.70
N ARG A 12 3.89 -4.13 2.97
CA ARG A 12 3.01 -3.88 4.11
C ARG A 12 2.98 -2.38 4.41
N GLU A 13 1.79 -1.81 4.46
CA GLU A 13 1.55 -0.40 4.79
C GLU A 13 0.50 -0.29 5.91
N ASN A 14 0.45 0.86 6.57
CA ASN A 14 -0.60 1.24 7.50
C ASN A 14 -1.49 2.33 6.87
N THR A 15 -2.81 2.19 6.97
CA THR A 15 -3.77 3.18 6.42
C THR A 15 -3.54 4.61 6.92
N ALA A 16 -2.85 4.79 8.05
CA ALA A 16 -2.47 6.10 8.60
C ALA A 16 -1.55 6.92 7.69
N TYR A 17 -0.70 6.27 6.88
CA TYR A 17 0.35 6.92 6.12
C TYR A 17 0.15 6.87 4.60
N SER A 18 -1.02 6.44 4.15
CA SER A 18 -1.32 6.24 2.73
C SER A 18 -2.72 6.72 2.34
N MET A 19 -3.25 7.73 3.03
CA MET A 19 -4.61 8.24 2.77
C MET A 19 -5.66 7.13 2.72
N GLN A 20 -5.62 6.22 3.70
CA GLN A 20 -6.47 5.01 3.76
C GLN A 20 -6.29 4.00 2.61
N GLY A 21 -5.18 4.12 1.87
CA GLY A 21 -4.83 3.29 0.73
C GLY A 21 -5.38 3.82 -0.60
N PHE A 22 -5.78 5.09 -0.67
CA PHE A 22 -6.31 5.76 -1.88
C PHE A 22 -7.56 5.10 -2.47
N LYS A 23 -8.22 4.23 -1.69
CA LYS A 23 -9.39 3.46 -2.10
C LYS A 23 -10.66 4.13 -1.60
N GLY A 24 -11.61 4.36 -2.51
CA GLY A 24 -12.95 4.91 -2.18
C GLY A 24 -13.10 6.43 -2.36
N ALA A 25 -12.09 7.12 -2.87
CA ALA A 25 -12.15 8.53 -3.25
C ALA A 25 -11.10 8.83 -4.34
N THR A 26 -11.15 8.06 -5.44
CA THR A 26 -10.11 8.11 -6.47
C THR A 26 -10.11 9.43 -7.23
N GLU A 27 -11.26 10.10 -7.32
CA GLU A 27 -11.46 11.38 -7.98
C GLU A 27 -10.64 12.54 -7.38
N PHE A 28 -10.16 12.42 -6.15
CA PHE A 28 -9.33 13.43 -5.49
C PHE A 28 -7.86 13.35 -5.89
N TYR A 29 -7.45 12.33 -6.63
CA TYR A 29 -6.04 12.10 -6.96
C TYR A 29 -5.76 12.19 -8.45
N ASP A 30 -4.53 12.61 -8.77
CA ASP A 30 -4.04 12.58 -10.15
C ASP A 30 -3.46 11.20 -10.46
N TRP A 31 -4.16 10.46 -11.32
CA TRP A 31 -3.75 9.14 -11.80
C TRP A 31 -3.02 9.17 -13.14
N SER A 32 -2.81 10.34 -13.75
CA SER A 32 -2.24 10.46 -15.09
C SER A 32 -0.85 9.81 -15.23
N TYR A 33 -0.09 9.73 -14.14
CA TYR A 33 1.23 9.08 -14.08
C TYR A 33 1.17 7.54 -14.11
N ALA A 34 0.07 6.93 -13.66
CA ALA A 34 -0.12 5.48 -13.60
C ALA A 34 -1.63 5.13 -13.55
N PRO A 35 -2.36 5.29 -14.68
CA PRO A 35 -3.81 5.07 -14.72
C PRO A 35 -4.23 3.66 -14.33
N GLU A 36 -3.37 2.67 -14.57
CA GLU A 36 -3.60 1.26 -14.22
C GLU A 36 -3.66 1.00 -12.69
N ARG A 37 -3.26 1.98 -11.88
CA ARG A 37 -3.28 1.89 -10.41
C ARG A 37 -4.52 2.48 -9.78
N GLU A 38 -5.35 3.18 -10.55
CA GLU A 38 -6.59 3.77 -10.03
C GLU A 38 -7.51 2.67 -9.48
N GLY A 39 -8.04 2.90 -8.27
CA GLY A 39 -8.94 1.95 -7.58
C GLY A 39 -8.22 0.81 -6.83
N LEU A 40 -6.91 0.64 -7.01
CA LEU A 40 -6.10 -0.27 -6.21
C LEU A 40 -5.80 0.32 -4.83
N ARG A 41 -5.51 -0.55 -3.87
CA ARG A 41 -5.07 -0.19 -2.53
C ARG A 41 -3.55 -0.03 -2.50
N LEU A 42 -3.09 1.21 -2.39
CA LEU A 42 -1.68 1.55 -2.60
C LEU A 42 -0.98 2.00 -1.32
N CYS A 43 0.29 1.65 -1.19
CA CYS A 43 1.15 2.22 -0.15
C CYS A 43 1.52 3.68 -0.46
N SER A 44 2.05 4.39 0.53
CA SER A 44 2.59 5.76 0.37
C SER A 44 3.52 5.90 -0.84
N ALA A 45 4.38 4.92 -1.10
CA ALA A 45 5.34 4.96 -2.18
C ALA A 45 4.75 4.66 -3.57
N CYS A 46 3.67 3.90 -3.65
CA CYS A 46 3.02 3.57 -4.92
C CYS A 46 1.85 4.49 -5.25
N GLY A 47 1.34 5.20 -4.23
CA GLY A 47 0.23 6.12 -4.36
C GLY A 47 0.59 7.40 -5.10
N PRO A 48 -0.44 8.14 -5.55
CA PRO A 48 -0.30 9.40 -6.27
C PRO A 48 0.44 10.43 -5.43
N SER A 49 1.39 11.15 -6.03
CA SER A 49 2.09 12.28 -5.39
C SER A 49 1.29 13.58 -5.44
N LEU A 50 0.27 13.64 -6.30
CA LEU A 50 -0.57 14.81 -6.52
C LEU A 50 -2.05 14.47 -6.38
N GLU A 51 -2.80 15.44 -5.89
CA GLU A 51 -4.24 15.49 -5.98
C GLU A 51 -4.67 15.88 -7.40
N SER A 52 -5.93 15.63 -7.77
CA SER A 52 -6.51 16.09 -9.03
C SER A 52 -6.54 17.63 -9.15
N SER A 53 -6.44 18.33 -8.01
CA SER A 53 -6.28 19.79 -7.90
C SER A 53 -4.87 20.28 -8.24
N GLY A 54 -3.88 19.37 -8.32
CA GLY A 54 -2.45 19.67 -8.43
C GLY A 54 -1.74 19.89 -7.09
N ALA A 55 -2.45 19.84 -5.96
CA ALA A 55 -1.82 19.88 -4.65
C ALA A 55 -0.99 18.62 -4.37
N SER A 56 0.05 18.71 -3.55
CA SER A 56 0.83 17.54 -3.15
C SER A 56 0.11 16.71 -2.09
N THR A 57 0.12 15.39 -2.26
CA THR A 57 -0.41 14.44 -1.27
C THR A 57 0.61 14.09 -0.18
N GLY A 58 1.89 14.46 -0.38
CA GLY A 58 3.00 13.97 0.43
C GLY A 58 3.30 12.47 0.24
N CYS A 59 2.75 11.85 -0.82
CA CYS A 59 3.00 10.46 -1.20
C CYS A 59 3.81 10.38 -2.52
N GLY A 60 3.97 9.18 -3.07
CA GLY A 60 4.88 8.89 -4.19
C GLY A 60 6.29 8.52 -3.76
N HIS A 61 6.55 8.48 -2.45
CA HIS A 61 7.76 7.93 -1.84
C HIS A 61 7.42 7.22 -0.53
N TRP A 62 8.36 6.43 0.00
CA TRP A 62 8.16 5.81 1.30
C TRP A 62 8.25 6.86 2.41
N HIS A 63 7.31 6.82 3.36
CA HIS A 63 7.19 7.83 4.41
C HIS A 63 8.26 7.69 5.53
N GLY A 64 8.97 6.57 5.62
CA GLY A 64 10.12 6.39 6.54
C GLY A 64 9.80 6.22 8.04
N HIS A 65 8.52 6.20 8.44
CA HIS A 65 8.12 6.00 9.85
C HIS A 65 8.34 4.57 10.35
N PHE A 66 8.46 3.60 9.45
CA PHE A 66 8.82 2.22 9.77
C PHE A 66 9.48 1.55 8.56
N GLU A 67 10.07 0.37 8.79
CA GLU A 67 10.71 -0.44 7.75
C GLU A 67 9.72 -0.84 6.64
N ARG A 68 10.13 -0.62 5.39
CA ARG A 68 9.35 -1.05 4.22
C ARG A 68 9.56 -2.54 3.98
N VAL A 69 8.65 -3.35 4.52
CA VAL A 69 8.66 -4.82 4.36
C VAL A 69 7.86 -5.22 3.13
N PHE A 70 8.47 -5.99 2.23
CA PHE A 70 7.82 -6.53 1.03
C PHE A 70 7.36 -7.96 1.28
N LEU A 71 6.16 -8.29 0.80
CA LEU A 71 5.53 -9.58 0.97
C LEU A 71 5.11 -10.12 -0.41
N PRO A 72 5.05 -11.45 -0.60
CA PRO A 72 4.52 -12.04 -1.82
C PRO A 72 3.13 -11.46 -2.15
N LEU A 73 3.01 -10.89 -3.35
CA LEU A 73 1.83 -10.11 -3.74
C LEU A 73 0.55 -10.97 -3.66
N GLY A 74 -0.48 -10.43 -3.01
CA GLY A 74 -1.79 -11.09 -2.88
C GLY A 74 -1.87 -12.16 -1.79
N MET A 75 -0.78 -12.47 -1.08
CA MET A 75 -0.78 -13.48 -0.02
C MET A 75 -1.25 -12.95 1.34
N PHE A 76 -1.52 -11.66 1.48
CA PHE A 76 -1.92 -11.04 2.74
C PHE A 76 -3.14 -10.14 2.61
N LYS A 77 -4.00 -10.17 3.64
CA LYS A 77 -5.20 -9.33 3.75
C LYS A 77 -5.29 -8.63 5.10
N THR A 78 -6.07 -7.55 5.17
CA THR A 78 -6.41 -6.93 6.47
C THR A 78 -7.39 -7.84 7.22
N GLY A 79 -6.99 -8.32 8.40
CA GLY A 79 -7.83 -9.09 9.32
C GLY A 79 -8.88 -8.24 10.04
N ARG A 80 -9.77 -8.88 10.80
CA ARG A 80 -10.88 -8.20 11.50
C ARG A 80 -10.43 -7.13 12.50
N GLN A 81 -9.27 -7.35 13.13
CA GLN A 81 -8.70 -6.44 14.11
C GLN A 81 -7.76 -5.39 13.49
N GLY A 82 -7.67 -5.35 12.16
CA GLY A 82 -6.80 -4.43 11.43
C GLY A 82 -5.34 -4.87 11.32
N HIS A 83 -4.99 -6.09 11.75
CA HIS A 83 -3.69 -6.69 11.49
C HIS A 83 -3.60 -7.22 10.06
N LEU A 84 -2.38 -7.57 9.63
CA LEU A 84 -2.18 -8.26 8.37
C LEU A 84 -2.20 -9.77 8.63
N GLU A 85 -3.00 -10.51 7.86
CA GLU A 85 -3.17 -11.96 7.99
C GLU A 85 -2.83 -12.62 6.65
N HIS A 86 -2.03 -13.69 6.70
CA HIS A 86 -1.78 -14.55 5.55
C HIS A 86 -3.10 -15.18 5.09
N VAL A 87 -3.38 -15.15 3.79
CA VAL A 87 -4.72 -15.47 3.24
C VAL A 87 -5.10 -16.93 3.53
N GLU A 88 -4.14 -17.86 3.47
CA GLU A 88 -4.39 -19.30 3.62
C GLU A 88 -4.34 -19.79 5.06
N THR A 89 -3.42 -19.25 5.87
CA THR A 89 -3.13 -19.78 7.21
C THR A 89 -3.70 -18.92 8.33
N GLY A 90 -4.04 -17.65 8.04
CA GLY A 90 -4.40 -16.66 9.05
C GLY A 90 -3.22 -16.19 9.90
N ASP A 91 -1.98 -16.57 9.56
CA ASP A 91 -0.79 -16.15 10.29
C ASP A 91 -0.62 -14.62 10.23
N GLN A 92 -0.34 -14.02 11.38
CA GLN A 92 -0.16 -12.58 11.54
C GLN A 92 1.31 -12.14 11.59
N ASN A 93 2.25 -13.09 11.69
CA ASN A 93 3.67 -12.79 11.68
C ASN A 93 4.19 -12.64 10.24
N TYR A 94 3.75 -11.58 9.57
CA TYR A 94 4.12 -11.32 8.17
C TYR A 94 5.64 -11.24 7.93
N ARG A 95 6.46 -10.98 8.95
CA ARG A 95 7.92 -10.86 8.80
C ARG A 95 8.57 -12.18 8.37
N ASP A 96 7.98 -13.31 8.73
CA ASP A 96 8.48 -14.63 8.36
C ASP A 96 8.35 -14.90 6.84
N TYR A 97 7.52 -14.09 6.16
CA TYR A 97 7.25 -14.16 4.73
C TYR A 97 7.91 -13.03 3.94
N ALA A 98 8.78 -12.24 4.57
CA ALA A 98 9.42 -11.10 3.93
C ALA A 98 10.27 -11.54 2.73
N ILE A 99 10.10 -10.85 1.61
CA ILE A 99 10.89 -11.06 0.38
C ILE A 99 11.75 -9.81 0.10
N PRO A 100 12.81 -9.94 -0.71
CA PRO A 100 13.54 -8.78 -1.21
C PRO A 100 12.61 -7.78 -1.90
N ALA A 101 12.99 -6.50 -1.89
CA ALA A 101 12.27 -5.48 -2.64
C ALA A 101 12.16 -5.90 -4.12
N PRO A 102 10.99 -5.70 -4.77
CA PRO A 102 10.86 -6.00 -6.19
C PRO A 102 11.89 -5.19 -6.96
N SER A 103 12.68 -5.87 -7.80
CA SER A 103 13.58 -5.21 -8.74
C SER A 103 12.75 -4.28 -9.61
N GLN A 104 13.06 -2.99 -9.62
CA GLN A 104 12.45 -2.07 -10.57
C GLN A 104 12.87 -2.52 -11.97
N ALA A 105 11.91 -2.99 -12.76
CA ALA A 105 12.09 -3.30 -14.17
C ALA A 105 12.15 -2.01 -14.98
#